data_AF-A0A932CLF1-F1
#
_entry.id   AF-A0A932CLF1-F1
#
_cell.length_a   1.000
_cell.length_b   1.000
_cell.length_c   1.000
_cell.angle_alpha   90.00
_cell.angle_beta   90.00
_cell.angle_gamma   90.00
#
_symmetry.space_group_name_H-M   'P 1'
#
loop_
_entity.id
_entity.type
_entity.pdbx_description
1 polymer ?
#
loop_
_entity_poly.entity_id
_entity_poly.type
_entity_poly.pdbx_seq_one_letter_code
_entity_poly.pdbx_strand_id
1 'polypeptide(L)'
;MWNELIDLLRENLGLYADLRAELEADRQRVIDLDVEGILVSNRRKEAITLKLKALEEKRGALVGAYAQEMGLSARGLTLSRLGSAAPEPLRAELRELSSRLRAQLREVRHVGQDNLQLIQRSQGFLQRWLALLGHGRDQQKVYRPNGRLQEGQRAGQLLSGQV
;
A
#
# COMPACT_ATOMS: atom_id res chain seq x y z
N MET A 1 -20.26 19.18 -20.95
CA MET A 1 -20.49 18.90 -19.51
C MET A 1 -20.50 17.42 -19.20
N TRP A 2 -21.57 16.66 -19.43
CA TRP A 2 -21.62 15.25 -19.01
C TRP A 2 -20.46 14.39 -19.52
N ASN A 3 -20.01 14.62 -20.76
CA ASN A 3 -18.83 13.94 -21.31
C ASN A 3 -17.54 14.26 -20.54
N GLU A 4 -17.36 15.49 -20.08
CA GLU A 4 -16.17 15.90 -19.33
C GLU A 4 -16.12 15.21 -17.96
N LEU A 5 -17.27 15.06 -17.29
CA LEU A 5 -17.37 14.27 -16.07
C LEU A 5 -17.11 12.78 -16.34
N ILE A 6 -17.66 12.23 -17.44
CA ILE A 6 -17.43 10.83 -17.84
C ILE A 6 -15.94 10.58 -18.11
N ASP A 7 -15.28 11.47 -18.85
CA ASP A 7 -13.86 11.37 -19.16
C ASP A 7 -13.01 11.45 -17.89
N LEU A 8 -13.35 12.36 -16.97
CA LEU A 8 -12.71 12.44 -15.66
C LEU A 8 -12.90 11.17 -14.81
N LEU A 9 -14.09 10.55 -14.84
CA LEU A 9 -14.34 9.29 -14.14
C LEU A 9 -13.57 8.12 -14.75
N ARG A 10 -13.43 8.10 -16.08
CA ARG A 10 -12.61 7.10 -16.80
C ARG A 10 -11.12 7.27 -16.45
N GLU A 11 -10.63 8.50 -16.39
CA GLU A 11 -9.26 8.80 -15.97
C GLU A 11 -8.99 8.32 -14.53
N ASN A 12 -9.92 8.59 -13.60
CA ASN A 12 -9.84 8.06 -12.23
C ASN A 12 -9.75 6.53 -12.19
N LEU A 13 -10.55 5.86 -13.01
CA LEU A 13 -10.57 4.40 -13.10
C LEU A 13 -9.22 3.86 -13.61
N GLY A 14 -8.62 4.54 -14.59
CA GLY A 14 -7.25 4.24 -15.04
C GLY A 14 -6.23 4.34 -13.92
N LEU A 15 -6.21 5.45 -13.18
CA LEU A 15 -5.27 5.63 -12.06
C LEU A 15 -5.47 4.64 -10.91
N TYR A 16 -6.72 4.25 -10.61
CA TYR A 16 -6.96 3.20 -9.62
C TYR A 16 -6.51 1.82 -10.10
N ALA A 17 -6.59 1.54 -11.41
CA ALA A 17 -6.02 0.33 -11.99
C ALA A 17 -4.49 0.34 -11.90
N ASP A 18 -3.84 1.45 -12.22
CA ASP A 18 -2.38 1.60 -12.10
C ASP A 18 -1.91 1.44 -10.64
N LEU A 19 -2.62 2.06 -9.69
CA LEU A 19 -2.32 1.92 -8.27
C LEU A 19 -2.46 0.47 -7.80
N ARG A 20 -3.52 -0.21 -8.24
CA ARG A 20 -3.71 -1.63 -7.95
C ARG A 20 -2.57 -2.48 -8.50
N ALA A 21 -2.15 -2.25 -9.74
CA ALA A 21 -1.06 -3.00 -10.35
C ALA A 21 0.27 -2.82 -9.58
N GLU A 22 0.57 -1.60 -9.11
CA GLU A 22 1.75 -1.37 -8.27
C GLU A 22 1.65 -2.09 -6.91
N LEU A 23 0.47 -2.12 -6.30
CA LEU A 23 0.25 -2.87 -5.06
C LEU A 23 0.36 -4.39 -5.28
N GLU A 24 -0.18 -4.94 -6.37
CA GLU A 24 -0.02 -6.36 -6.69
C GLU A 24 1.44 -6.71 -6.95
N ALA A 25 2.18 -5.84 -7.65
CA ALA A 25 3.61 -6.02 -7.88
C ALA A 25 4.45 -5.92 -6.58
N ASP A 26 4.06 -5.05 -5.64
CA ASP A 26 4.72 -4.95 -4.32
C ASP A 26 4.69 -6.26 -3.55
N ARG A 27 3.61 -7.04 -3.68
CA ARG A 27 3.53 -8.35 -3.05
C ARG A 27 4.69 -9.24 -3.46
N GLN A 28 5.00 -9.27 -4.76
CA GLN A 28 6.12 -10.06 -5.28
C GLN A 28 7.46 -9.49 -4.82
N ARG A 29 7.65 -8.16 -4.85
CA ARG A 29 8.88 -7.51 -4.37
C ARG A 29 9.16 -7.78 -2.89
N VAL A 30 8.12 -7.86 -2.06
CA VAL A 30 8.24 -8.24 -0.63
C VAL A 30 8.67 -9.69 -0.47
N ILE A 31 8.16 -10.60 -1.30
CA ILE A 31 8.59 -12.01 -1.32
C ILE A 31 10.07 -12.12 -1.73
N ASP A 32 10.48 -11.36 -2.74
CA ASP A 32 11.83 -11.37 -3.29
C ASP A 32 12.84 -10.56 -2.46
N LEU A 33 12.40 -9.91 -1.38
CA LEU A 33 13.22 -9.01 -0.55
C LEU A 33 13.86 -7.85 -1.35
N ASP A 34 13.20 -7.42 -2.43
CA ASP A 34 13.65 -6.33 -3.30
C ASP A 34 13.33 -4.96 -2.69
N VAL A 35 14.21 -4.50 -1.79
CA VAL A 35 14.06 -3.22 -1.08
C VAL A 35 14.13 -2.03 -2.04
N GLU A 36 14.99 -2.07 -3.06
CA GLU A 36 15.11 -0.99 -4.04
C GLU A 36 13.85 -0.87 -4.91
N GLY A 37 13.31 -2.00 -5.38
CA GLY A 37 12.05 -2.03 -6.11
C GLY A 37 10.87 -1.50 -5.30
N ILE A 38 10.83 -1.79 -3.99
CA ILE A 38 9.80 -1.23 -3.09
C ILE A 38 9.92 0.30 -2.99
N LEU A 39 11.13 0.84 -2.89
CA LEU A 39 11.35 2.29 -2.85
C LEU A 39 10.95 2.98 -4.15
N VAL A 40 11.28 2.38 -5.30
CA VAL A 40 10.84 2.87 -6.61
C VAL A 40 9.32 2.83 -6.73
N SER A 41 8.70 1.73 -6.31
CA SER A 41 7.24 1.62 -6.32
C SER A 41 6.57 2.65 -5.42
N ASN A 42 7.13 2.95 -4.24
CA ASN A 42 6.59 3.98 -3.35
C ASN A 42 6.52 5.35 -4.05
N ARG A 43 7.58 5.76 -4.77
CA ARG A 43 7.57 7.00 -5.56
C ARG A 43 6.49 7.00 -6.64
N ARG A 44 6.28 5.86 -7.31
CA ARG A 44 5.21 5.72 -8.33
C ARG A 44 3.82 5.84 -7.69
N LYS A 45 3.58 5.14 -6.58
CA LYS A 45 2.32 5.22 -5.82
C LYS A 45 2.04 6.62 -5.29
N GLU A 46 3.06 7.35 -4.83
CA GLU A 46 2.95 8.76 -4.45
C GLU A 46 2.53 9.64 -5.63
N ALA A 47 3.17 9.47 -6.79
CA ALA A 47 2.80 10.20 -8.01
C ALA A 47 1.35 9.93 -8.45
N ILE A 48 0.92 8.66 -8.41
CA ILE A 48 -0.47 8.27 -8.71
C ILE A 48 -1.44 8.89 -7.70
N THR A 49 -1.09 8.89 -6.41
CA THR A 49 -1.90 9.48 -5.34
C THR A 49 -2.07 10.98 -5.52
N LEU A 50 -1.02 11.70 -5.92
CA LEU A 50 -1.10 13.14 -6.22
C LEU A 50 -2.02 13.41 -7.41
N LYS A 51 -1.94 12.60 -8.48
CA LYS A 51 -2.85 12.72 -9.63
C LYS A 51 -4.32 12.47 -9.23
N LEU A 52 -4.56 11.44 -8.41
CA LEU A 52 -5.91 11.14 -7.89
C LEU A 52 -6.49 12.30 -7.07
N LYS A 53 -5.67 12.96 -6.23
CA LYS A 53 -6.11 14.14 -5.49
C LYS A 53 -6.52 15.29 -6.42
N ALA A 54 -5.69 15.59 -7.43
CA ALA A 54 -6.00 16.63 -8.40
C ALA A 54 -7.28 16.33 -9.21
N LEU A 55 -7.51 15.06 -9.57
CA LEU A 55 -8.76 14.67 -10.25
C LEU A 55 -9.98 14.76 -9.35
N GLU A 56 -9.86 14.43 -8.08
CA GLU A 56 -10.97 14.55 -7.13
C GLU A 56 -11.34 16.02 -6.89
N GLU A 57 -10.35 16.92 -6.82
CA GLU A 57 -10.57 18.38 -6.77
C GLU A 57 -11.29 18.88 -8.03
N LYS A 58 -10.82 18.50 -9.22
CA LYS A 58 -11.49 18.81 -10.50
C LYS A 58 -12.92 18.28 -10.54
N ARG A 59 -13.13 17.05 -10.07
CA ARG A 59 -14.46 16.44 -9.99
C ARG A 59 -15.38 17.25 -9.08
N GLY A 60 -14.87 17.66 -7.91
CA GLY A 60 -15.61 18.49 -6.96
C GLY A 60 -16.04 19.82 -7.56
N ALA A 61 -15.13 20.49 -8.29
CA ALA A 61 -15.43 21.73 -8.99
C ALA A 61 -16.50 21.55 -10.07
N LEU A 62 -16.39 20.53 -10.93
CA LEU A 62 -17.36 20.22 -11.98
C LEU A 62 -18.74 19.88 -11.42
N VAL A 63 -18.79 19.04 -10.39
CA VAL A 63 -20.02 18.69 -9.68
C VAL A 63 -20.68 19.93 -9.07
N GLY A 64 -19.89 20.85 -8.50
CA GLY A 64 -20.37 22.11 -7.96
C GLY A 64 -20.96 23.03 -9.04
N ALA A 65 -20.28 23.16 -10.19
CA ALA A 65 -20.77 23.93 -11.32
C ALA A 65 -22.10 23.36 -11.85
N TYR A 66 -22.21 22.04 -12.00
CA TYR A 66 -23.46 21.39 -12.45
C TYR A 66 -24.61 21.58 -11.46
N ALA A 67 -24.31 21.56 -10.16
CA ALA A 67 -25.32 21.81 -9.14
C ALA A 67 -25.94 23.21 -9.31
N GLN A 68 -25.09 24.23 -9.47
CA GLN A 68 -25.52 25.61 -9.64
C GLN A 68 -26.36 25.79 -10.91
N GLU A 69 -25.90 25.22 -12.03
CA GLU A 69 -26.58 25.35 -13.32
C GLU A 69 -27.93 24.63 -13.36
N MET A 70 -28.07 23.51 -12.64
CA MET A 70 -29.33 22.77 -12.51
C MET A 70 -30.24 23.30 -11.39
N GLY A 71 -29.86 24.39 -10.70
CA GLY A 71 -30.61 24.93 -9.56
C GLY A 71 -30.69 23.98 -8.37
N LEU A 72 -29.79 23.00 -8.28
CA LEU A 72 -29.73 22.02 -7.21
C LEU A 72 -28.89 22.55 -6.04
N SER A 73 -29.40 22.40 -4.83
CA SER A 73 -28.62 22.67 -3.62
C SER A 73 -27.36 21.80 -3.59
N ALA A 74 -26.20 22.43 -3.44
CA ALA A 74 -24.92 21.74 -3.28
C ALA A 74 -24.90 20.82 -2.04
N ARG A 75 -25.81 21.03 -1.08
CA ARG A 75 -25.89 20.25 0.17
C ARG A 75 -26.45 18.85 -0.12
N GLY A 76 -25.56 17.85 -0.12
CA GLY A 76 -25.93 16.44 -0.33
C GLY A 76 -26.06 16.03 -1.80
N LEU A 77 -25.43 16.80 -2.71
CA LEU A 77 -25.32 16.42 -4.10
C LEU A 77 -24.27 15.31 -4.25
N THR A 78 -24.69 14.15 -4.74
CA THR A 78 -23.81 13.00 -4.98
C THR A 78 -23.76 12.69 -6.46
N LEU A 79 -22.69 12.02 -6.91
CA LEU A 79 -22.55 11.56 -8.29
C LEU A 79 -23.75 10.71 -8.75
N SER A 80 -24.36 9.94 -7.85
CA SER A 80 -25.59 9.20 -8.13
C SER A 80 -26.81 10.11 -8.31
N ARG A 81 -26.94 11.21 -7.55
CA ARG A 81 -28.02 12.19 -7.74
C ARG A 81 -27.86 12.98 -9.04
N LEU A 82 -26.64 13.41 -9.36
CA LEU A 82 -26.33 14.05 -10.65
C LEU A 82 -26.60 13.11 -11.83
N GLY A 83 -26.12 11.86 -11.76
CA GLY A 83 -26.35 10.88 -12.82
C GLY A 83 -27.83 10.57 -13.05
N SER A 84 -28.68 10.69 -12.02
CA SER A 84 -30.13 10.52 -12.18
C SER A 84 -30.78 11.64 -12.99
N ALA A 85 -30.19 12.84 -13.02
CA ALA A 85 -30.65 13.97 -13.81
C ALA A 85 -30.12 13.94 -15.26
N ALA A 86 -29.11 13.12 -15.56
CA ALA A 86 -28.58 12.97 -16.91
C ALA A 86 -29.61 12.28 -17.84
N PRO A 87 -29.68 12.67 -19.12
CA PRO A 87 -30.47 11.95 -20.12
C PRO A 87 -29.84 10.58 -20.45
N GLU A 88 -30.63 9.65 -20.97
CA GLU A 88 -30.08 8.43 -21.58
C GLU A 88 -29.38 8.78 -22.90
N PRO A 89 -28.28 8.10 -23.28
CA PRO A 89 -27.66 6.93 -22.64
C PRO A 89 -26.63 7.25 -21.54
N LEU A 90 -26.36 8.53 -21.28
CA LEU A 90 -25.30 8.99 -20.36
C LEU A 90 -25.55 8.58 -18.91
N ARG A 91 -26.83 8.50 -18.51
CA ARG A 91 -27.23 8.01 -17.19
C ARG A 91 -26.77 6.57 -16.95
N ALA A 92 -27.00 5.66 -17.92
CA ALA A 92 -26.52 4.29 -17.83
C ALA A 92 -25.00 4.22 -17.69
N GLU A 93 -24.28 5.02 -18.48
CA GLU A 93 -22.82 5.07 -18.45
C GLU A 93 -22.27 5.57 -17.09
N LEU A 94 -22.83 6.65 -16.55
CA LEU A 94 -22.44 7.19 -15.24
C LEU A 94 -22.68 6.18 -14.11
N ARG A 95 -23.76 5.40 -14.20
CA ARG A 95 -24.10 4.35 -13.23
C ARG A 95 -23.06 3.23 -13.28
N GLU A 96 -22.68 2.81 -14.48
CA GLU A 96 -21.67 1.77 -14.70
C GLU A 96 -20.30 2.22 -14.19
N LEU A 97 -19.84 3.41 -14.58
CA LEU A 97 -18.57 3.98 -14.12
C LEU A 97 -18.52 4.11 -12.59
N SER A 98 -19.61 4.58 -11.97
CA SER A 98 -19.73 4.68 -10.51
C SER A 98 -19.64 3.31 -9.83
N SER A 99 -20.24 2.28 -10.43
CA SER A 99 -20.16 0.90 -9.94
C SER A 99 -18.71 0.38 -9.98
N ARG A 100 -18.06 0.54 -11.13
CA ARG A 100 -16.68 0.09 -11.35
C ARG A 100 -15.69 0.81 -10.44
N LEU A 101 -15.81 2.12 -10.25
CA LEU A 101 -14.97 2.88 -9.32
C LEU A 101 -15.13 2.39 -7.88
N ARG A 102 -16.36 2.13 -7.42
CA ARG A 102 -16.58 1.56 -6.08
C ARG A 102 -15.96 0.18 -5.93
N ALA A 103 -16.05 -0.66 -6.96
CA ALA A 103 -15.41 -1.96 -6.96
C ALA A 103 -13.88 -1.83 -6.86
N GLN A 104 -13.26 -1.02 -7.72
CA GLN A 104 -11.80 -0.82 -7.67
C GLN A 104 -11.32 -0.22 -6.35
N LEU A 105 -12.04 0.73 -5.77
CA LEU A 105 -11.71 1.29 -4.46
C LEU A 105 -11.70 0.22 -3.35
N ARG A 106 -12.64 -0.74 -3.40
CA ARG A 106 -12.65 -1.86 -2.45
C ARG A 106 -11.43 -2.76 -2.66
N GLU A 107 -11.13 -3.12 -3.91
CA GLU A 107 -9.98 -3.97 -4.25
C GLU A 107 -8.65 -3.32 -3.83
N VAL A 108 -8.43 -2.05 -4.16
CA VAL A 108 -7.21 -1.31 -3.77
C VAL A 108 -7.03 -1.30 -2.25
N ARG A 109 -8.12 -1.10 -1.48
CA ARG A 109 -8.08 -1.17 -0.01
C ARG A 109 -7.74 -2.56 0.48
N HIS A 110 -8.33 -3.60 -0.11
CA HIS A 110 -8.10 -4.99 0.26
C HIS A 110 -6.64 -5.39 0.01
N VAL A 111 -6.13 -5.19 -1.20
CA VAL A 111 -4.74 -5.50 -1.58
C VAL A 111 -3.75 -4.69 -0.72
N GLY A 112 -4.04 -3.41 -0.47
CA GLY A 112 -3.21 -2.58 0.40
C GLY A 112 -3.13 -3.10 1.84
N GLN A 113 -4.25 -3.56 2.41
CA GLN A 113 -4.27 -4.17 3.74
C GLN A 113 -3.50 -5.50 3.78
N ASP A 114 -3.66 -6.35 2.77
CA ASP A 114 -2.96 -7.63 2.67
C ASP A 114 -1.44 -7.43 2.59
N ASN A 115 -0.97 -6.47 1.80
CA ASN A 115 0.45 -6.14 1.69
C ASN A 115 1.02 -5.62 3.02
N LEU A 116 0.26 -4.76 3.72
CA LEU A 116 0.67 -4.25 5.03
C LEU A 116 0.81 -5.40 6.06
N GLN A 117 -0.14 -6.35 6.06
CA GLN A 117 -0.05 -7.54 6.91
C GLN A 117 1.15 -8.42 6.54
N LEU A 118 1.43 -8.61 5.24
CA LEU A 118 2.58 -9.38 4.78
C LEU A 118 3.90 -8.75 5.25
N ILE A 119 4.07 -7.43 5.06
CA ILE A 119 5.25 -6.69 5.50
C ILE A 119 5.45 -6.81 7.02
N GLN A 120 4.38 -6.64 7.80
CA GLN A 120 4.44 -6.78 9.27
C GLN A 120 4.85 -8.19 9.70
N ARG A 121 4.32 -9.23 9.05
CA ARG A 121 4.69 -10.63 9.32
C ARG A 121 6.16 -10.90 8.98
N SER A 122 6.63 -10.41 7.84
CA SER A 122 8.02 -10.53 7.41
C SER A 122 8.97 -9.81 8.38
N GLN A 123 8.61 -8.61 8.85
CA GLN A 123 9.38 -7.90 9.88
C GLN A 123 9.43 -8.68 11.19
N GLY A 124 8.31 -9.19 11.68
CA GLY A 124 8.28 -10.01 12.90
C GLY A 124 9.08 -11.30 12.78
N PHE A 125 9.08 -11.92 11.60
CA PHE A 125 9.91 -13.10 11.31
C PHE A 125 11.40 -12.76 11.34
N LEU A 126 11.82 -11.68 10.67
CA LEU A 126 13.22 -11.21 10.69
C LEU A 126 13.68 -10.85 12.10
N GLN A 127 12.85 -10.17 12.90
CA GLN A 127 13.17 -9.84 14.29
C GLN A 127 13.36 -11.10 15.16
N ARG A 128 12.50 -12.10 15.01
CA ARG A 128 12.64 -13.39 15.73
C ARG A 128 13.91 -14.13 15.31
N TRP A 129 14.22 -14.16 14.02
CA TRP A 129 15.47 -14.74 13.53
C TRP A 129 16.71 -14.02 14.06
N LEU A 130 16.70 -12.69 14.05
CA LEU A 130 17.77 -11.89 14.64
C LEU A 130 17.92 -12.13 16.14
N ALA A 131 16.82 -12.27 16.89
CA ALA A 131 16.85 -12.61 18.31
C ALA A 131 17.44 -14.01 18.56
N LEU A 132 17.04 -15.02 17.78
CA LEU A 132 17.59 -16.37 17.85
C LEU A 132 19.11 -16.40 17.55
N LEU A 133 19.54 -15.68 16.51
CA LEU A 133 20.97 -15.55 16.18
C LEU A 133 21.75 -14.74 17.22
N GLY A 134 21.10 -13.74 17.83
CA GLY A 134 21.67 -12.92 18.90
C GLY A 134 21.89 -13.70 20.20
N HIS A 135 20.99 -14.62 20.55
CA HIS A 135 21.15 -15.50 21.71
C HIS A 135 22.31 -16.50 21.57
N GLY A 136 22.83 -16.73 20.36
CA GLY A 136 24.03 -17.54 20.13
C GLY A 136 25.36 -16.86 20.51
N ARG A 137 25.38 -15.54 20.76
CA ARG A 137 26.62 -14.81 21.13
C ARG A 137 26.83 -14.64 22.63
N ASP A 138 25.80 -14.82 23.46
CA ASP A 138 25.86 -14.42 24.86
C ASP A 138 25.89 -15.57 25.88
N GLN A 139 25.99 -16.83 25.43
CA GLN A 139 26.10 -17.97 26.35
C GLN A 139 27.07 -19.06 25.86
N GLN A 140 28.33 -18.70 25.64
CA GLN A 140 29.40 -19.69 25.84
C GLN A 140 29.69 -19.83 27.33
N LYS A 141 28.78 -20.54 28.00
CA LYS A 141 28.98 -21.10 29.33
C LYS A 141 29.93 -22.29 29.21
N VAL A 142 31.23 -22.04 29.26
CA VAL A 142 32.24 -23.11 29.18
C VAL A 142 32.30 -23.84 30.52
N TYR A 143 32.01 -25.15 30.51
CA TYR A 143 32.26 -26.02 31.66
C TYR A 143 33.77 -26.16 31.86
N ARG A 144 34.29 -25.73 33.01
CA ARG A 144 35.64 -26.11 33.43
C ARG A 144 35.60 -27.48 34.14
N PRO A 145 36.73 -28.22 34.18
CA PRO A 145 36.84 -29.52 34.87
C PRO A 145 36.52 -29.52 36.37
N ASN A 146 36.31 -28.34 36.97
CA ASN A 146 35.94 -28.16 38.38
C ASN A 146 34.42 -27.92 38.60
N GLY A 147 33.59 -28.10 37.56
CA GLY A 147 32.13 -28.12 37.67
C GLY A 147 31.45 -26.77 37.93
N ARG A 148 32.17 -25.64 37.83
CA ARG A 148 31.60 -24.29 38.04
C ARG A 148 31.43 -23.54 36.73
N LEU A 149 30.25 -22.93 36.56
CA LEU A 149 29.87 -22.06 35.45
C LEU A 149 30.35 -20.63 35.72
N GLN A 150 31.14 -20.06 34.82
CA GLN A 150 31.55 -18.65 34.89
C GLN A 150 31.39 -17.99 33.52
N GLU A 151 30.83 -16.78 33.48
CA GLU A 151 30.70 -15.97 32.26
C GLU A 151 32.09 -15.55 31.77
N GLY A 152 32.44 -15.96 30.56
CA GLY A 152 33.77 -15.76 30.00
C GLY A 152 34.02 -14.31 29.58
N GLN A 153 34.76 -13.55 30.38
CA GLN A 153 35.49 -12.39 29.85
C GLN A 153 36.69 -12.87 29.05
N ARG A 154 36.74 -12.39 27.80
CA ARG A 154 37.74 -12.61 26.75
C ARG A 154 39.17 -12.84 27.26
N ALA A 155 39.75 -13.98 26.88
CA ALA A 155 41.20 -14.12 26.68
C ALA A 155 41.46 -15.23 25.66
N GLY A 156 41.63 -14.84 24.40
CA GLY A 156 42.20 -15.73 23.38
C GLY A 156 43.69 -15.89 23.66
N GLN A 157 44.08 -17.08 24.10
CA GLN A 157 45.48 -17.52 24.06
C GLN A 157 45.51 -18.89 23.40
N LEU A 158 46.01 -18.92 22.17
CA LEU A 158 46.29 -20.12 21.42
C LEU A 158 47.43 -20.85 22.13
N LEU A 159 47.15 -22.02 22.72
CA LEU A 159 48.19 -22.96 23.13
C LEU A 159 48.61 -23.76 21.89
N SER A 160 49.69 -23.32 21.23
CA SER A 160 50.43 -24.17 20.31
C SER A 160 51.12 -25.26 21.11
N GLY A 161 50.59 -26.49 21.05
CA GLY A 161 51.26 -27.67 21.56
C GLY A 161 52.50 -27.97 20.71
N GLN A 162 53.68 -27.86 21.31
CA GLN A 162 54.89 -28.51 20.82
C GLN A 162 54.82 -30.00 21.16
N VAL A 163 55.08 -30.84 20.17
CA VAL A 163 55.53 -32.23 20.33
C VAL A 163 56.99 -32.27 19.89
#